data_AF-A0A6A4N6L3-F1
#
_entry.id   AF-A0A6A4N6L3-F1
#
_cell.length_a   1.000
_cell.length_b   1.000
_cell.length_c   1.000
_cell.angle_alpha   90.00
_cell.angle_beta   90.00
_cell.angle_gamma   90.00
#
_symmetry.space_group_name_H-M   'P 1'
#
loop_
_entity.id
_entity.type
_entity.pdbx_description
1 polymer ?
#
loop_
_entity_poly.entity_id
_entity_poly.type
_entity_poly.pdbx_seq_one_letter_code
_entity_poly.pdbx_strand_id
1 'polypeptide(L)'
;MKMSISDNVKPSMPKTDNAREFIRMIKEYSQSDITDKSVVGNLMTELTTKKFDWSQPIHDHVTSMANLAAKMKGMRMEVTEAFLVQFIINSLPVEFGQFQVNYNTIKEK
;
A
#
# COMPACT_ATOMS: atom_id res chain seq x y z
N MET A 1 -24.92 -22.71 -17.53
CA MET A 1 -24.31 -21.76 -16.55
C MET A 1 -22.82 -21.69 -16.82
N LYS A 2 -22.28 -20.53 -17.23
CA LYS A 2 -20.83 -20.31 -17.29
C LYS A 2 -20.41 -19.71 -15.95
N MET A 3 -19.66 -20.46 -15.14
CA MET A 3 -19.05 -19.94 -13.92
C MET A 3 -17.82 -19.12 -14.34
N SER A 4 -17.95 -17.79 -14.38
CA SER A 4 -16.81 -16.89 -14.47
C SER A 4 -16.19 -16.79 -13.07
N ILE A 5 -14.98 -17.31 -12.91
CA ILE A 5 -14.15 -17.05 -11.73
C ILE A 5 -13.67 -15.60 -11.86
N SER A 6 -13.82 -14.82 -10.81
CA SER A 6 -13.35 -13.44 -10.77
C SER A 6 -11.82 -13.39 -10.71
N ASP A 7 -11.20 -12.49 -11.48
CA ASP A 7 -9.73 -12.42 -11.69
C ASP A 7 -8.90 -12.18 -10.41
N ASN A 8 -9.57 -11.87 -9.31
CA ASN A 8 -9.01 -11.68 -7.97
C ASN A 8 -8.88 -12.99 -7.16
N VAL A 9 -9.38 -14.13 -7.65
CA VAL A 9 -9.20 -15.43 -7.00
C VAL A 9 -7.83 -15.99 -7.38
N LYS A 10 -6.87 -15.99 -6.44
CA LYS A 10 -5.59 -16.66 -6.62
C LYS A 10 -5.84 -18.13 -7.01
N PRO A 11 -5.17 -18.65 -8.06
CA PRO A 11 -5.39 -20.02 -8.50
C PRO A 11 -5.08 -20.99 -7.37
N SER A 12 -5.91 -22.03 -7.26
CA SER A 12 -5.59 -23.21 -6.46
C SER A 12 -4.22 -23.72 -6.87
N MET A 13 -3.42 -24.08 -5.86
CA MET A 13 -2.06 -24.58 -5.98
C MET A 13 -1.89 -25.53 -7.18
N PRO A 14 -0.87 -25.36 -8.04
CA PRO A 14 -0.72 -26.17 -9.25
C PRO A 14 -0.58 -27.65 -8.91
N LYS A 15 -1.28 -28.50 -9.67
CA LYS A 15 -1.22 -29.96 -9.51
C LYS A 15 0.11 -30.46 -10.07
N THR A 16 0.85 -31.22 -9.27
CA THR A 16 2.08 -31.90 -9.68
C THR A 16 1.97 -33.37 -9.24
N ASP A 17 2.43 -34.28 -10.10
CA ASP A 17 2.43 -35.72 -9.81
C ASP A 17 3.66 -36.16 -9.00
N ASN A 18 4.56 -35.22 -8.67
CA ASN A 18 5.79 -35.48 -7.93
C ASN A 18 5.74 -34.84 -6.54
N ALA A 19 5.70 -35.69 -5.51
CA ALA A 19 5.64 -35.27 -4.11
C ALA A 19 6.77 -34.31 -3.70
N ARG A 20 7.98 -34.48 -4.24
CA ARG A 20 9.14 -33.61 -3.93
C ARG A 20 8.98 -32.22 -4.54
N GLU A 21 8.48 -32.15 -5.76
CA GLU A 21 8.18 -30.89 -6.46
C GLU A 21 7.02 -30.16 -5.79
N PHE A 22 6.02 -30.90 -5.33
CA PHE A 22 4.88 -30.38 -4.58
C PHE A 22 5.32 -29.72 -3.26
N ILE A 23 6.17 -30.39 -2.47
CA ILE A 23 6.72 -29.81 -1.22
C ILE A 23 7.55 -28.55 -1.50
N ARG A 24 8.34 -28.55 -2.58
CA ARG A 24 9.13 -27.37 -2.98
C ARG A 24 8.23 -26.20 -3.35
N MET A 25 7.20 -26.43 -4.16
CA MET A 25 6.20 -25.42 -4.51
C MET A 25 5.47 -24.86 -3.30
N ILE A 26 5.05 -25.70 -2.34
CA ILE A 26 4.42 -25.24 -1.10
C ILE A 26 5.36 -24.30 -0.35
N LYS A 27 6.63 -24.67 -0.23
CA LYS A 27 7.63 -23.85 0.47
C LYS A 27 7.84 -22.51 -0.23
N GLU A 28 8.04 -22.50 -1.54
CA GLU A 28 8.24 -21.28 -2.34
C GLU A 28 7.00 -20.39 -2.34
N TYR A 29 5.81 -20.97 -2.52
CA TYR A 29 4.55 -20.23 -2.48
C TYR A 29 4.29 -19.64 -1.09
N SER A 30 4.52 -20.41 -0.02
CA SER A 30 4.35 -19.92 1.36
C SER A 30 5.35 -18.82 1.69
N GLN A 31 6.62 -18.99 1.32
CA GLN A 31 7.66 -17.98 1.57
C GLN A 31 7.39 -16.70 0.77
N SER A 32 7.07 -16.81 -0.52
CA SER A 32 6.74 -15.63 -1.35
C SER A 32 5.48 -14.92 -0.87
N ASP A 33 4.41 -15.64 -0.53
CA ASP A 33 3.15 -15.05 -0.05
C ASP A 33 3.30 -14.40 1.34
N ILE A 34 4.08 -15.00 2.25
CA ILE A 34 4.38 -14.41 3.57
C ILE A 34 5.28 -13.16 3.42
N THR A 35 6.32 -13.23 2.58
CA THR A 35 7.21 -12.09 2.33
C THR A 35 6.46 -10.94 1.67
N ASP A 36 5.64 -11.22 0.65
CA ASP A 36 4.82 -10.22 -0.04
C ASP A 36 3.82 -9.55 0.93
N LYS A 37 3.10 -10.35 1.74
CA LYS A 37 2.18 -9.83 2.78
C LYS A 37 2.89 -8.99 3.84
N SER A 38 4.06 -9.43 4.31
CA SER A 38 4.83 -8.69 5.31
C SER A 38 5.34 -7.35 4.77
N VAL A 39 5.83 -7.33 3.53
CA VAL A 39 6.28 -6.11 2.86
C VAL A 39 5.14 -5.13 2.67
N VAL A 40 3.99 -5.63 2.21
CA VAL A 40 2.73 -4.86 2.09
C VAL A 40 2.32 -4.26 3.44
N GLY A 41 2.32 -5.05 4.51
CA GLY A 41 1.97 -4.58 5.85
C GLY A 41 2.92 -3.49 6.38
N ASN A 42 4.21 -3.63 6.11
CA ASN A 42 5.22 -2.63 6.49
C ASN A 42 5.02 -1.32 5.75
N LEU A 43 4.79 -1.36 4.42
CA LEU A 43 4.52 -0.14 3.64
C LEU A 43 3.25 0.57 4.11
N MET A 44 2.20 -0.17 4.43
CA MET A 44 0.96 0.40 4.96
C MET A 44 1.18 1.06 6.32
N THR A 45 1.96 0.41 7.19
CA THR A 45 2.34 0.95 8.49
C THR A 45 3.15 2.23 8.32
N GLU A 46 4.14 2.25 7.43
CA GLU A 46 4.92 3.44 7.13
C GLU A 46 4.03 4.58 6.62
N LEU A 47 3.16 4.32 5.63
CA LEU A 47 2.27 5.34 5.06
C LEU A 47 1.32 5.98 6.10
N THR A 48 0.82 5.19 7.05
CA THR A 48 -0.13 5.66 8.08
C THR A 48 0.53 6.32 9.27
N THR A 49 1.76 5.93 9.61
CA THR A 49 2.46 6.40 10.81
C THR A 49 3.50 7.47 10.53
N LYS A 50 3.94 7.63 9.28
CA LYS A 50 4.94 8.65 8.92
C LYS A 50 4.42 10.03 9.30
N LYS A 51 5.23 10.76 10.08
CA LYS A 51 4.98 12.15 10.49
C LYS A 51 6.06 13.02 9.88
N PHE A 52 5.68 14.26 9.56
CA PHE A 52 6.63 15.28 9.19
C PHE A 52 7.27 15.84 10.47
N ASP A 53 8.60 15.79 10.53
CA ASP A 53 9.40 16.07 11.73
C ASP A 53 10.35 17.27 11.58
N TRP A 54 10.15 18.08 10.52
CA TRP A 54 10.99 19.25 10.18
C TRP A 54 12.46 18.94 9.83
N SER A 55 12.87 17.66 9.78
CA SER A 55 14.24 17.27 9.43
C SER A 55 14.58 17.55 7.96
N GLN A 56 13.56 17.64 7.12
CA GLN A 56 13.65 17.89 5.68
C GLN A 56 12.61 18.91 5.23
N PRO A 57 12.79 19.53 4.06
CA PRO A 57 11.76 20.33 3.42
C PRO A 57 10.43 19.57 3.24
N ILE A 58 9.33 20.29 3.31
CA ILE A 58 7.99 19.71 3.17
C ILE A 58 7.77 19.00 1.82
N HIS A 59 8.40 19.49 0.75
CA HIS A 59 8.28 18.88 -0.59
C HIS A 59 8.93 17.49 -0.65
N ASP A 60 10.02 17.27 0.08
CA ASP A 60 10.68 15.96 0.18
C ASP A 60 9.79 14.97 0.95
N HIS A 61 9.11 15.44 2.00
CA HIS A 61 8.15 14.62 2.73
C HIS A 61 6.96 14.20 1.86
N VAL A 62 6.38 15.14 1.08
CA VAL A 62 5.31 14.83 0.12
C VAL A 62 5.78 13.84 -0.94
N THR A 63 6.99 14.04 -1.48
CA THR A 63 7.60 13.13 -2.47
C THR A 63 7.83 11.74 -1.86
N SER A 64 8.27 11.66 -0.61
CA SER A 64 8.42 10.40 0.13
C SER A 64 7.09 9.66 0.28
N MET A 65 6.01 10.37 0.64
CA MET A 65 4.65 9.80 0.73
C MET A 65 4.13 9.32 -0.63
N ALA A 66 4.35 10.08 -1.70
CA ALA A 66 3.98 9.68 -3.06
C ALA A 66 4.77 8.44 -3.53
N ASN A 67 6.06 8.34 -3.19
CA ASN A 67 6.88 7.18 -3.48
C ASN A 67 6.40 5.92 -2.75
N LEU A 68 5.92 6.04 -1.51
CA LEU A 68 5.30 4.93 -0.78
C LEU A 68 4.03 4.44 -1.50
N ALA A 69 3.15 5.35 -1.90
CA ALA A 69 1.95 5.01 -2.67
C ALA A 69 2.28 4.36 -4.03
N ALA A 70 3.31 4.85 -4.73
CA ALA A 70 3.77 4.26 -5.99
C ALA A 70 4.31 2.84 -5.80
N LYS A 71 5.06 2.58 -4.72
CA LYS A 71 5.51 1.21 -4.36
C LYS A 71 4.33 0.28 -4.09
N MET A 72 3.33 0.74 -3.34
CA MET A 72 2.10 -0.02 -3.08
C MET A 72 1.34 -0.32 -4.37
N LYS A 73 1.26 0.64 -5.31
CA LYS A 73 0.65 0.44 -6.62
C LYS A 73 1.35 -0.67 -7.42
N GLY A 74 2.67 -0.74 -7.35
CA GLY A 74 3.46 -1.83 -7.95
C GLY A 74 3.10 -3.22 -7.39
N MET A 75 2.61 -3.29 -6.16
CA MET A 75 2.14 -4.51 -5.49
C MET A 75 0.63 -4.75 -5.66
N ARG A 76 -0.01 -4.09 -6.63
CA ARG A 76 -1.47 -4.14 -6.88
C ARG A 76 -2.32 -3.61 -5.72
N MET A 77 -1.73 -2.81 -4.83
CA MET A 77 -2.45 -2.07 -3.80
C MET A 77 -2.53 -0.60 -4.19
N GLU A 78 -3.66 -0.19 -4.75
CA GLU A 78 -3.85 1.18 -5.18
C GLU A 78 -4.30 2.08 -4.01
N VAL A 79 -3.52 3.13 -3.76
CA VAL A 79 -3.93 4.23 -2.89
C VAL A 79 -4.47 5.33 -3.79
N THR A 80 -5.77 5.61 -3.71
CA THR A 80 -6.37 6.69 -4.49
C THR A 80 -5.72 8.04 -4.14
N GLU A 81 -5.68 8.98 -5.09
CA GLU A 81 -5.15 10.32 -4.85
C GLU A 81 -5.83 11.01 -3.66
N ALA A 82 -7.14 10.85 -3.51
CA ALA A 82 -7.90 11.42 -2.39
C ALA A 82 -7.41 10.90 -1.03
N PHE A 83 -7.10 9.60 -0.93
CA PHE A 83 -6.53 9.01 0.29
C PHE A 83 -5.09 9.43 0.50
N LEU A 84 -4.28 9.48 -0.55
CA LEU A 84 -2.89 9.94 -0.45
C LEU A 84 -2.80 11.37 0.10
N VAL A 85 -3.63 12.29 -0.41
CA VAL A 85 -3.70 13.66 0.12
C VAL A 85 -4.12 13.67 1.59
N GLN A 86 -5.08 12.83 1.99
CA GLN A 86 -5.48 12.74 3.40
C GLN A 86 -4.35 12.21 4.28
N PHE A 87 -3.58 11.21 3.84
CA PHE A 87 -2.42 10.72 4.58
C PHE A 87 -1.33 11.78 4.71
N ILE A 88 -1.06 12.53 3.64
CA ILE A 88 -0.13 13.66 3.67
C ILE A 88 -0.60 14.69 4.69
N ILE A 89 -1.85 15.15 4.65
CA ILE A 89 -2.38 16.14 5.58
C ILE A 89 -2.31 15.61 7.03
N ASN A 90 -2.70 14.37 7.28
CA ASN A 90 -2.65 13.74 8.61
C ASN A 90 -1.23 13.51 9.13
N SER A 91 -0.23 13.51 8.25
CA SER A 91 1.18 13.40 8.64
C SER A 91 1.78 14.74 9.10
N LEU A 92 1.11 15.86 8.82
CA LEU A 92 1.61 17.19 9.15
C LEU A 92 1.38 17.52 10.64
N PRO A 93 2.31 18.27 11.26
CA PRO A 93 2.14 18.87 12.57
C PRO A 93 0.96 19.84 12.64
N VAL A 94 0.48 20.12 13.85
CA VAL A 94 -0.67 21.01 14.11
C VAL A 94 -0.43 22.45 13.67
N GLU A 95 0.83 22.84 13.54
CA GLU A 95 1.30 24.13 13.00
C GLU A 95 0.83 24.33 11.54
N PHE A 96 0.58 23.24 10.80
CA PHE A 96 -0.05 23.27 9.47
C PHE A 96 -1.59 23.24 9.53
N GLY A 97 -2.20 23.41 10.71
CA GLY A 97 -3.65 23.30 10.91
C GLY A 97 -4.48 24.21 10.01
N GLN A 98 -3.98 25.41 9.67
CA GLN A 98 -4.64 26.30 8.69
C GLN A 98 -4.69 25.69 7.27
N PHE A 99 -3.67 24.92 6.89
CA PHE A 99 -3.61 24.21 5.61
C PHE A 99 -4.67 23.10 5.55
N GLN A 100 -4.88 22.39 6.66
CA GLN A 100 -5.90 21.35 6.80
C GLN A 100 -7.32 21.92 6.71
N VAL A 101 -7.58 23.07 7.35
CA VAL A 101 -8.88 23.76 7.28
C VAL A 101 -9.16 24.22 5.85
N ASN A 102 -8.19 24.85 5.19
CA ASN A 102 -8.35 25.36 3.82
C ASN A 102 -8.63 24.25 2.79
N TYR A 103 -7.96 23.08 2.88
CA TYR A 103 -8.21 21.96 1.97
C TYR A 103 -9.63 21.42 2.09
N ASN A 104 -10.16 21.29 3.31
CA ASN A 104 -11.52 20.80 3.54
C ASN A 104 -12.57 21.75 2.98
N THR A 105 -12.39 23.07 3.11
CA THR A 105 -13.32 24.08 2.57
C THR A 105 -13.33 24.13 1.05
N ILE A 106 -12.21 23.83 0.38
CA ILE A 106 -12.16 23.76 -1.09
C ILE A 106 -12.92 22.53 -1.62
N LYS A 107 -12.95 21.42 -0.86
CA LYS A 107 -13.70 20.21 -1.22
C LYS A 107 -15.22 20.32 -1.06
N GLU A 108 -15.71 21.26 -0.25
CA GLU A 108 -17.15 21.49 -0.03
C GLU A 108 -17.79 22.39 -1.10
N LYS A 109 -17.01 22.87 -2.08
CA LYS A 109 -17.46 23.63 -3.25
C LYS A 109 -17.40 22.79 -4.51
#